data_AF-A0A260Z470-F1
#
_entry.id   AF-A0A260Z470-F1
#
_cell.length_a   1.000
_cell.length_b   1.000
_cell.length_c   1.000
_cell.angle_alpha   90.00
_cell.angle_beta   90.00
_cell.angle_gamma   90.00
#
_symmetry.space_group_name_H-M   'P 1'
#
loop_
_entity.id
_entity.type
_entity.pdbx_description
1 polymer ?
#
loop_
_entity_poly.entity_id
_entity_poly.type
_entity_poly.pdbx_seq_one_letter_code
_entity_poly.pdbx_strand_id
1 'polypeptide(L)'
;LEIAFVNTTYVAAVYEIQNLETGLTEWNQSGLVMGISFGTIIVGSMVTIFFCVGRVWMKVNTFVHSQIFDKVQKELFKAQCLQALIPVAVIFIPILSFLALPMLNIHGYTGLSFVSVFIGLYPVIDPIALMYTITEYRELMFELFTCR
;
A
#
# COMPACT_ATOMS: atom_id res chain seq x y z
N LEU A 1 34.33 1.72 4.69
CA LEU A 1 33.18 2.64 4.81
C LEU A 1 32.07 2.14 3.88
N GLU A 2 31.60 0.90 4.08
CA GLU A 2 30.71 0.24 3.09
C GLU A 2 29.94 -0.94 3.70
N ILE A 3 29.52 -0.84 4.97
CA ILE A 3 28.78 -1.93 5.66
C ILE A 3 27.46 -1.43 6.29
N ALA A 4 26.98 -0.24 5.95
CA ALA A 4 25.94 0.43 6.75
C ALA A 4 24.60 0.67 6.04
N PHE A 5 24.37 0.15 4.83
CA PHE A 5 23.08 0.36 4.13
C PHE A 5 22.18 -0.89 4.06
N VAL A 6 22.75 -2.10 4.16
CA VAL A 6 21.96 -3.35 4.15
C VAL A 6 21.46 -3.70 5.56
N ASN A 7 22.22 -3.35 6.60
CA ASN A 7 21.87 -3.71 7.98
C ASN A 7 20.77 -2.82 8.60
N THR A 8 20.63 -1.58 8.13
CA THR A 8 19.69 -0.59 8.72
C THR A 8 18.23 -0.83 8.34
N THR A 9 17.94 -1.35 7.16
CA THR A 9 16.59 -1.79 6.79
C THR A 9 16.15 -3.04 7.55
N TYR A 10 17.10 -3.87 7.98
CA TYR A 10 16.83 -5.08 8.75
C TYR A 10 16.63 -4.80 10.25
N VAL A 11 17.34 -3.81 10.79
CA VAL A 11 17.26 -3.38 12.21
C VAL A 11 15.86 -2.87 12.58
N ALA A 12 15.05 -2.41 11.63
CA ALA A 12 13.69 -1.94 11.90
C ALA A 12 12.73 -3.05 12.37
N ALA A 13 13.00 -4.32 12.04
CA ALA A 13 12.17 -5.46 12.43
C ALA A 13 12.81 -6.30 13.55
N VAL A 14 13.96 -5.89 14.08
CA VAL A 14 14.65 -6.61 15.16
C VAL A 14 14.36 -5.89 16.47
N TYR A 15 13.27 -6.31 17.12
CA TYR A 15 12.84 -5.79 18.42
C TYR A 15 13.65 -6.37 19.59
N GLU A 16 14.38 -7.45 19.35
CA GLU A 16 15.23 -8.13 20.33
C GLU A 16 16.66 -8.22 19.80
N ILE A 17 17.62 -7.73 20.59
CA ILE A 17 19.05 -7.88 20.31
C ILE A 17 19.57 -8.92 21.29
N GLN A 18 20.21 -9.98 20.78
CA GLN A 18 20.94 -10.90 21.65
C GLN A 18 22.26 -10.25 22.06
N ASN A 19 22.42 -10.03 23.36
CA ASN A 19 23.65 -9.47 23.89
C ASN A 19 24.70 -10.59 23.96
N LEU A 20 25.75 -10.46 23.13
CA LEU A 20 26.77 -11.50 22.90
C LEU A 20 27.55 -11.87 24.18
N GLU A 21 27.56 -11.00 25.20
CA GLU A 21 28.32 -11.18 26.44
C GLU A 21 27.51 -11.88 27.55
N THR A 22 26.18 -11.75 27.55
CA THR A 22 25.31 -12.29 28.62
C THR A 22 24.39 -13.41 28.15
N GLY A 23 24.24 -13.59 26.82
CA GLY A 23 23.32 -14.57 26.25
C GLY A 23 21.83 -14.26 26.49
N LEU A 24 21.53 -13.07 27.04
CA LEU A 24 20.19 -12.61 27.33
C LEU A 24 19.64 -11.77 26.17
N THR A 25 18.34 -11.92 25.93
CA THR A 25 17.57 -11.12 24.98
C THR A 25 17.24 -9.77 25.59
N GLU A 26 17.79 -8.68 25.05
CA GLU A 26 17.48 -7.32 25.47
C GLU A 26 16.55 -6.64 24.46
N TRP A 27 15.56 -5.93 24.99
CA TRP A 27 14.59 -5.18 24.18
C TRP A 27 15.23 -3.94 23.56
N ASN A 28 15.21 -3.87 22.23
CA ASN A 28 15.69 -2.69 21.51
C ASN A 28 14.65 -1.57 21.58
N GLN A 29 14.83 -0.65 22.54
CA GLN A 29 13.94 0.49 22.74
C GLN A 29 13.82 1.38 21.48
N SER A 30 14.90 1.58 20.74
CA SER A 30 14.89 2.36 19.49
C SER A 30 14.12 1.65 18.37
N GLY A 31 14.24 0.32 18.29
CA GLY A 31 13.46 -0.51 17.36
C GLY A 31 11.96 -0.48 17.66
N LEU A 32 11.59 -0.60 18.94
CA LEU A 32 10.20 -0.56 19.39
C LEU A 32 9.52 0.80 19.10
N VAL A 33 10.19 1.91 19.42
CA VAL A 33 9.67 3.26 19.14
C VAL A 33 9.49 3.48 17.64
N MET A 34 10.42 2.99 16.82
CA MET A 34 10.32 3.06 15.36
C MET A 34 9.14 2.24 14.83
N GLY A 35 8.98 0.99 15.27
CA GLY A 35 7.88 0.12 14.88
C GLY A 35 6.50 0.70 15.23
N ILE A 36 6.35 1.24 16.44
CA ILE A 36 5.11 1.92 16.89
C ILE A 36 4.83 3.16 16.03
N SER A 37 5.85 3.96 15.72
CA SER A 37 5.70 5.16 14.90
C SER A 37 5.26 4.81 13.47
N PHE A 38 5.86 3.80 12.84
CA PHE A 38 5.42 3.32 11.54
C PHE A 38 4.01 2.75 11.56
N GLY A 39 3.67 1.98 12.61
CA GLY A 39 2.33 1.43 12.80
C GLY A 39 1.26 2.52 12.88
N THR A 40 1.49 3.57 13.67
CA THR A 40 0.53 4.68 13.81
C THR A 40 0.35 5.48 12.52
N ILE A 41 1.41 5.70 11.74
CA ILE A 41 1.32 6.35 10.42
C ILE A 41 0.49 5.49 9.45
N ILE A 42 0.75 4.17 9.40
CA ILE A 42 0.02 3.27 8.52
C ILE A 42 -1.47 3.26 8.89
N VAL A 43 -1.80 3.07 10.17
CA VAL A 43 -3.19 3.08 10.64
C VAL A 43 -3.86 4.42 10.35
N GLY A 44 -3.19 5.54 10.59
CA GLY A 44 -3.69 6.88 10.26
C GLY A 44 -4.01 7.03 8.77
N SER A 45 -3.10 6.57 7.91
CA SER A 45 -3.29 6.61 6.46
C SER A 45 -4.48 5.76 5.99
N MET A 46 -4.67 4.56 6.57
CA MET A 46 -5.83 3.71 6.30
C MET A 46 -7.13 4.44 6.65
N VAL A 47 -7.22 5.04 7.84
CA VAL A 47 -8.40 5.79 8.28
C VAL A 47 -8.72 6.93 7.32
N THR A 48 -7.71 7.70 6.91
CA THR A 48 -7.90 8.79 5.93
C THR A 48 -8.39 8.26 4.58
N ILE A 49 -7.83 7.17 4.07
CA ILE A 49 -8.25 6.55 2.80
C ILE A 49 -9.72 6.13 2.88
N PHE A 50 -10.12 5.40 3.94
CA PHE A 50 -11.51 4.97 4.11
C PHE A 50 -12.47 6.15 4.24
N PHE A 51 -12.07 7.20 4.97
CA PHE A 51 -12.87 8.42 5.09
C PHE A 51 -13.05 9.11 3.72
N CYS A 52 -11.97 9.30 2.97
CA CYS A 52 -12.00 9.90 1.64
C CYS A 52 -12.86 9.08 0.66
N VAL A 53 -12.66 7.76 0.61
CA VAL A 53 -13.46 6.85 -0.25
C VAL A 53 -14.94 6.90 0.14
N GLY A 54 -15.27 6.89 1.42
CA GLY A 54 -16.65 7.02 1.90
C GLY A 54 -17.30 8.35 1.49
N ARG A 55 -16.54 9.46 1.57
CA ARG A 55 -17.00 10.78 1.12
C ARG A 55 -17.25 10.82 -0.39
N VAL A 56 -16.36 10.23 -1.18
CA VAL A 56 -16.52 10.11 -2.64
C VAL A 56 -17.74 9.26 -2.96
N TRP A 57 -17.92 8.12 -2.29
CA TRP A 57 -19.07 7.24 -2.49
C TRP A 57 -20.39 7.96 -2.25
N MET A 58 -20.51 8.69 -1.13
CA MET A 58 -21.71 9.48 -0.84
C MET A 58 -22.00 10.49 -1.93
N LYS A 59 -20.96 11.20 -2.41
CA LYS A 59 -21.07 12.21 -3.46
C LYS A 59 -21.51 11.60 -4.79
N VAL A 60 -20.94 10.45 -5.17
CA VAL A 60 -21.33 9.69 -6.37
C VAL A 60 -22.79 9.25 -6.27
N ASN A 61 -23.21 8.73 -5.12
CA ASN A 61 -24.60 8.27 -4.93
C ASN A 61 -25.61 9.43 -5.02
N THR A 62 -25.28 10.61 -4.49
CA THR A 62 -26.11 11.82 -4.65
C THR A 62 -26.23 12.23 -6.12
N PHE A 63 -25.13 12.16 -6.88
CA PHE A 63 -25.11 12.62 -8.27
C PHE A 63 -25.52 11.58 -9.31
N VAL A 64 -25.63 10.31 -8.93
CA VAL A 64 -26.11 9.24 -9.81
C VAL A 64 -27.49 9.58 -10.39
N HIS A 65 -28.32 10.28 -9.62
CA HIS A 65 -29.65 10.75 -10.02
C HIS A 65 -29.67 12.12 -10.71
N SER A 66 -28.55 12.86 -10.70
CA SER A 66 -28.43 14.13 -11.41
C SER A 66 -27.96 13.89 -12.86
N GLN A 67 -28.60 14.53 -13.83
CA GLN A 67 -28.15 14.55 -15.25
C GLN A 67 -26.87 15.38 -15.46
N ILE A 68 -26.33 15.98 -14.40
CA ILE A 68 -25.18 16.89 -14.43
C ILE A 68 -23.85 16.14 -14.67
N PHE A 69 -23.78 14.85 -14.33
CA PHE A 69 -22.54 14.06 -14.39
C PHE A 69 -22.48 13.13 -15.60
N ASP A 70 -21.42 13.31 -16.40
CA ASP A 70 -21.12 12.47 -17.56
C ASP A 70 -20.80 11.03 -17.17
N LYS A 71 -21.07 10.11 -18.10
CA LYS A 71 -20.81 8.67 -17.93
C LYS A 71 -19.34 8.41 -17.57
N VAL A 72 -18.40 9.08 -18.24
CA VAL A 72 -16.95 8.94 -18.00
C VAL A 72 -16.57 9.35 -16.59
N GLN A 73 -17.13 10.44 -16.07
CA GLN A 73 -16.82 10.91 -14.71
C GLN A 73 -17.29 9.89 -13.67
N LYS A 74 -18.47 9.30 -13.84
CA LYS A 74 -18.98 8.23 -12.94
C LYS A 74 -18.08 6.99 -12.96
N GLU A 75 -17.64 6.56 -14.15
CA GLU A 75 -16.70 5.45 -14.28
C GLU A 75 -15.34 5.76 -13.66
N LEU A 76 -14.85 7.00 -13.82
CA LEU A 76 -13.60 7.47 -13.22
C LEU A 76 -13.63 7.45 -11.69
N PHE A 77 -14.71 7.95 -11.06
CA PHE A 77 -14.84 7.89 -9.60
C PHE A 77 -14.93 6.45 -9.09
N LYS A 78 -15.65 5.58 -9.81
CA LYS A 78 -15.71 4.16 -9.47
C LYS A 78 -14.33 3.49 -9.57
N ALA A 79 -13.57 3.81 -10.62
CA ALA A 79 -12.21 3.35 -10.80
C ALA A 79 -11.29 3.84 -9.67
N GLN A 80 -11.39 5.11 -9.29
CA GLN A 80 -10.61 5.69 -8.19
C GLN A 80 -10.90 5.02 -6.83
N CYS A 81 -12.15 4.64 -6.56
CA CYS A 81 -12.49 3.84 -5.37
C CYS A 81 -11.87 2.44 -5.42
N LEU A 82 -11.89 1.77 -6.58
CA LEU A 82 -11.30 0.45 -6.76
C LEU A 82 -9.76 0.49 -6.64
N GLN A 83 -9.13 1.48 -7.26
CA GLN A 83 -7.70 1.73 -7.19
C GLN A 83 -7.23 2.00 -5.77
N ALA A 84 -8.01 2.70 -4.94
CA ALA A 84 -7.66 2.90 -3.55
C ALA A 84 -7.69 1.60 -2.74
N LEU A 85 -8.52 0.61 -3.10
CA LEU A 85 -8.63 -0.68 -2.41
C LEU A 85 -7.52 -1.68 -2.77
N ILE A 86 -7.01 -1.62 -4.01
CA ILE A 86 -5.96 -2.53 -4.50
C ILE A 86 -4.67 -2.47 -3.65
N PRO A 87 -4.02 -1.31 -3.42
CA PRO A 87 -2.81 -1.23 -2.61
C PRO A 87 -3.10 -1.57 -1.15
N VAL A 88 -4.28 -1.23 -0.63
CA VAL A 88 -4.72 -1.61 0.72
C VAL A 88 -4.65 -3.13 0.89
N ALA A 89 -5.21 -3.87 -0.06
CA ALA A 89 -5.22 -5.33 0.00
C ALA A 89 -3.85 -5.96 -0.30
N VAL A 90 -3.12 -5.45 -1.29
CA VAL A 90 -1.92 -6.10 -1.84
C VAL A 90 -0.63 -5.63 -1.17
N ILE A 91 -0.58 -4.41 -0.63
CA ILE A 91 0.65 -3.80 -0.09
C ILE A 91 0.55 -3.62 1.43
N PHE A 92 -0.56 -3.05 1.93
CA PHE A 92 -0.67 -2.76 3.37
C PHE A 92 -0.83 -4.02 4.23
N ILE A 93 -1.63 -4.99 3.79
CA ILE A 93 -1.80 -6.27 4.51
C ILE A 93 -0.46 -7.01 4.69
N PRO A 94 0.36 -7.26 3.64
CA PRO A 94 1.65 -7.92 3.82
C PRO A 94 2.60 -7.10 4.69
N ILE A 95 2.68 -5.77 4.52
CA ILE A 95 3.54 -4.93 5.37
C ILE A 95 3.17 -5.04 6.84
N LEU A 96 1.88 -4.96 7.17
CA LEU A 96 1.41 -5.06 8.55
C LEU A 96 1.67 -6.45 9.14
N SER A 97 1.48 -7.51 8.35
CA SER A 97 1.81 -8.86 8.80
C SER A 97 3.32 -9.04 8.97
N PHE A 98 4.16 -8.49 8.10
CA PHE A 98 5.62 -8.46 8.31
C PHE A 98 6.04 -7.65 9.54
N LEU A 99 5.38 -6.54 9.83
CA LEU A 99 5.63 -5.75 11.03
C LEU A 99 5.24 -6.52 12.31
N ALA A 100 4.25 -7.40 12.23
CA ALA A 100 3.79 -8.25 13.33
C ALA A 100 4.59 -9.56 13.50
N LEU A 101 5.21 -10.10 12.45
CA LEU A 101 6.04 -11.32 12.52
C LEU A 101 7.14 -11.32 13.60
N PRO A 102 7.95 -10.25 13.75
CA PRO A 102 8.97 -10.20 14.80
C PRO A 102 8.37 -10.07 16.21
N MET A 103 7.13 -9.58 16.37
CA MET A 103 6.39 -9.67 17.65
C MET A 103 5.97 -11.10 17.99
N LEU A 104 5.84 -11.97 16.98
CA LEU A 104 5.49 -13.38 17.13
C LEU A 104 6.73 -14.30 17.19
N ASN A 105 7.95 -13.74 17.27
CA ASN A 105 9.21 -14.50 17.25
C ASN A 105 9.42 -15.33 15.95
N ILE A 106 8.74 -14.97 14.85
CA ILE A 106 8.88 -15.64 13.56
C ILE A 106 9.84 -14.86 12.67
N HIS A 107 10.99 -15.46 12.42
CA HIS A 107 12.05 -14.90 11.60
C HIS A 107 11.76 -15.03 10.10
N GLY A 108 11.00 -14.08 9.53
CA GLY A 108 10.58 -14.08 8.12
C GLY A 108 11.39 -13.12 7.23
N TYR A 109 12.59 -13.52 6.82
CA TYR A 109 13.56 -12.65 6.12
C TYR A 109 13.22 -12.35 4.65
N THR A 110 12.52 -13.27 3.98
CA THR A 110 12.37 -13.25 2.51
C THR A 110 11.26 -12.30 2.03
N GLY A 111 10.30 -11.96 2.89
CA GLY A 111 9.08 -11.30 2.44
C GLY A 111 9.17 -9.79 2.22
N LEU A 112 10.10 -9.10 2.88
CA LEU A 112 10.34 -7.66 2.67
C LEU A 112 10.80 -7.37 1.23
N SER A 113 11.66 -8.22 0.66
CA SER A 113 12.11 -8.09 -0.73
C SER A 113 10.96 -8.22 -1.73
N PHE A 114 10.00 -9.12 -1.48
CA PHE A 114 8.81 -9.23 -2.33
C PHE A 114 7.95 -7.98 -2.27
N VAL A 115 7.70 -7.45 -1.07
CA VAL A 115 6.92 -6.22 -0.88
C VAL A 115 7.55 -5.02 -1.61
N SER A 116 8.88 -4.86 -1.55
CA SER A 116 9.57 -3.78 -2.26
C SER A 116 9.37 -3.82 -3.77
N VAL A 117 9.32 -5.02 -4.36
CA VAL A 117 9.04 -5.20 -5.80
C VAL A 117 7.60 -4.77 -6.13
N PHE A 118 6.61 -5.17 -5.33
CA PHE A 118 5.21 -4.75 -5.53
C PHE A 118 5.01 -3.24 -5.38
N ILE A 119 5.68 -2.61 -4.41
CA ILE A 119 5.68 -1.15 -4.25
C ILE A 119 6.27 -0.48 -5.50
N GLY A 120 7.38 -0.99 -6.04
CA GLY A 120 8.01 -0.44 -7.24
C GLY A 120 7.17 -0.58 -8.51
N LEU A 121 6.32 -1.61 -8.60
CA LEU A 121 5.43 -1.84 -9.74
C LEU A 121 4.11 -1.08 -9.65
N TYR A 122 3.69 -0.68 -8.45
CA TYR A 122 2.41 -0.02 -8.22
C TYR A 122 2.15 1.21 -9.11
N PRO A 123 3.12 2.13 -9.34
CA PRO A 123 2.93 3.29 -10.21
C PRO A 123 2.61 2.95 -11.67
N VAL A 124 2.95 1.75 -12.13
CA VAL A 124 2.66 1.27 -13.49
C VAL A 124 1.32 0.52 -13.51
N ILE A 125 1.04 -0.27 -12.47
CA ILE A 125 -0.20 -1.05 -12.35
C ILE A 125 -1.41 -0.13 -12.21
N ASP A 126 -1.29 0.95 -11.43
CA ASP A 126 -2.39 1.88 -11.14
C ASP A 126 -3.00 2.54 -12.41
N PRO A 127 -2.23 3.18 -13.31
CA PRO A 127 -2.77 3.76 -14.54
C PRO A 127 -3.29 2.69 -15.51
N ILE A 128 -2.67 1.51 -15.56
CA ILE A 128 -3.15 0.39 -16.38
C ILE A 128 -4.53 -0.07 -15.90
N ALA A 129 -4.71 -0.26 -14.59
CA ALA A 129 -6.00 -0.61 -14.01
C ALA A 129 -7.07 0.47 -14.27
N LEU A 130 -6.68 1.76 -14.26
CA LEU A 130 -7.58 2.86 -14.63
C LEU A 130 -8.09 2.72 -16.07
N MET A 131 -7.15 2.56 -17.01
CA MET A 131 -7.43 2.46 -18.43
C MET A 131 -8.30 1.24 -18.75
N TYR A 132 -8.11 0.13 -18.05
CA TYR A 132 -8.97 -1.06 -18.19
C TYR A 132 -10.36 -0.90 -17.55
N THR A 133 -10.53 -0.06 -16.53
CA THR A 133 -11.80 0.06 -15.81
C THR A 133 -12.79 0.99 -16.52
N ILE A 134 -12.30 2.01 -17.23
CA ILE A 134 -13.15 3.03 -17.87
C ILE A 134 -13.36 2.65 -19.34
N THR A 135 -14.63 2.54 -19.73
CA THR A 135 -15.02 1.98 -21.04
C THR A 135 -14.53 2.87 -22.18
N GLU A 136 -14.63 4.19 -22.04
CA GLU A 136 -14.16 5.13 -23.07
C GLU A 136 -12.65 5.13 -23.24
N TYR A 137 -11.86 4.94 -22.17
CA TYR A 137 -10.41 4.79 -22.32
C TYR A 137 -10.04 3.52 -23.07
N ARG A 138 -10.79 2.42 -22.86
CA ARG A 138 -10.57 1.19 -23.62
C ARG A 138 -10.87 1.39 -25.11
N GLU A 139 -11.99 2.01 -25.43
CA GLU A 139 -12.39 2.29 -26.82
C GLU A 139 -11.35 3.18 -27.51
N LEU A 140 -10.92 4.27 -26.86
CA LEU A 140 -9.85 5.15 -27.37
C LEU A 140 -8.53 4.41 -27.59
N MET A 141 -8.16 3.48 -26.68
CA MET A 141 -6.95 2.68 -26.85
C MET A 141 -7.07 1.73 -28.04
N PHE A 142 -8.22 1.06 -28.21
CA PHE A 142 -8.44 0.22 -29.39
C PHE A 142 -8.43 1.03 -30.68
N GLU A 143 -9.01 2.24 -30.71
CA GLU A 143 -8.91 3.14 -31.86
C GLU A 143 -7.46 3.56 -32.15
N LEU A 144 -6.67 3.90 -31.12
CA LEU A 144 -5.24 4.24 -31.26
C LEU A 144 -4.41 3.07 -31.83
N PHE A 145 -4.70 1.83 -31.42
CA PHE A 145 -4.01 0.64 -31.91
C PHE A 145 -4.54 0.10 -33.25
N THR A 146 -5.80 0.40 -33.58
CA THR A 146 -6.47 -0.06 -34.82
C THR A 146 -6.39 1.00 -35.93
N CYS A 147 -5.99 2.23 -35.61
CA CYS A 147 -5.54 3.23 -36.58
C CYS A 147 -4.27 2.74 -37.31
N ARG A 148 -4.53 1.92 -38.33
CA ARG A 148 -3.75 1.79 -39.56
C ARG A 148 -4.45 2.58 -40.65
#